data_AF-A0A1Q7K886-F1
#
_entry.id   AF-A0A1Q7K886-F1
#
_cell.length_a   1.000
_cell.length_b   1.000
_cell.length_c   1.000
_cell.angle_alpha   90.00
_cell.angle_beta   90.00
_cell.angle_gamma   90.00
#
_symmetry.space_group_name_H-M   'P 1'
#
loop_
_entity.id
_entity.type
_entity.pdbx_description
1 polymer ?
#
loop_
_entity_poly.entity_id
_entity_poly.type
_entity_poly.pdbx_seq_one_letter_code
_entity_poly.pdbx_strand_id
1 'polypeptide(L)'
;MTMGNSIRKTSTAWLAIAALLLAPAATRARGLGAIPLQSAGSQQDAQDAQDKEQEKREREQGAKELEDEKREREQEAREREQEKIERLQELYDDGREDLDEDHYDRAAAKFKQLADMNGPQSDAALYWKAYAENRLGKRDTALATIADLKRRFPQSRWQKDAGALEIEVRQSTGQPGKPADQSDEELKLLVIQGLMNSDSERALPLLEKVINGSASPKEKSKALFVLAQSGSPQAREILGRIARGQTNPDLQRKAVEYLGLFGGSEARKTLADVYASSGDASVKHAILRSYMIGGDHERLFSAAKSEKDESLRREAIRQLGLVHGTSELEQLYKTETSPDVRREILQAFFLAGDSGRLMQAAQGEKDVELRRAAIRNLGLIHSDDSGKVLQEIYSKETDHEVKAEVLNAYFLQGNAKALVAIARSEKDPELKKTAVSKLSLMHSKEGTDYLMELLQK
;
A
#
# COMPACT_ATOMS: atom_id res chain seq x y z
N MET A 1 -48.99 45.40 26.64
CA MET A 1 -48.22 46.60 27.02
C MET A 1 -46.92 46.58 26.23
N THR A 2 -46.58 47.73 25.60
CA THR A 2 -45.23 48.25 25.25
C THR A 2 -44.29 47.36 24.42
N MET A 3 -44.05 47.61 23.11
CA MET A 3 -43.26 48.71 22.47
C MET A 3 -41.78 48.73 22.94
N GLY A 4 -40.71 48.82 22.13
CA GLY A 4 -40.47 48.93 20.68
C GLY A 4 -38.95 48.79 20.39
N ASN A 5 -38.30 49.25 19.30
CA ASN A 5 -38.77 49.90 18.06
C ASN A 5 -37.69 49.88 16.93
N SER A 6 -38.05 49.46 15.71
CA SER A 6 -37.67 49.96 14.34
C SER A 6 -36.30 50.61 14.01
N ILE A 7 -35.72 50.23 12.84
CA ILE A 7 -35.26 51.13 11.74
C ILE A 7 -35.26 50.33 10.40
N ARG A 8 -35.37 51.01 9.24
CA ARG A 8 -35.77 50.43 7.93
C ARG A 8 -35.08 51.11 6.72
N LYS A 9 -34.87 50.36 5.61
CA LYS A 9 -34.56 50.80 4.21
C LYS A 9 -33.17 51.45 3.99
N THR A 10 -32.57 51.55 2.79
CA THR A 10 -32.96 51.27 1.37
C THR A 10 -32.08 50.18 0.71
N SER A 11 -32.28 49.62 -0.50
CA SER A 11 -33.24 49.78 -1.63
C SER A 11 -32.88 50.74 -2.80
N THR A 12 -32.13 50.25 -3.82
CA THR A 12 -32.00 50.85 -5.17
C THR A 12 -32.07 49.81 -6.30
N ALA A 13 -33.01 50.01 -7.23
CA ALA A 13 -33.10 49.33 -8.52
C ALA A 13 -33.27 50.41 -9.60
N TRP A 14 -32.74 50.19 -10.81
CA TRP A 14 -32.86 51.15 -11.91
C TRP A 14 -33.59 50.56 -13.12
N LEU A 15 -34.61 51.28 -13.54
CA LEU A 15 -35.39 51.11 -14.77
C LEU A 15 -35.18 52.35 -15.65
N ALA A 16 -35.08 52.15 -16.95
CA ALA A 16 -35.31 53.16 -17.99
C ALA A 16 -35.85 52.39 -19.22
N ILE A 17 -37.15 52.39 -19.51
CA ILE A 17 -37.98 53.45 -20.10
C ILE A 17 -37.57 53.76 -21.55
N ALA A 18 -38.51 53.47 -22.46
CA ALA A 18 -38.46 53.83 -23.87
C ALA A 18 -39.22 55.14 -24.14
N ALA A 19 -38.87 55.83 -25.22
CA ALA A 19 -39.65 56.91 -25.82
C ALA A 19 -39.61 56.78 -27.37
N LEU A 20 -40.62 57.35 -28.03
CA LEU A 20 -41.06 56.98 -29.39
C LEU A 20 -41.18 58.23 -30.31
N LEU A 21 -41.41 58.01 -31.62
CA LEU A 21 -41.84 58.98 -32.66
C LEU A 21 -40.70 59.81 -33.31
N LEU A 22 -40.69 60.16 -34.61
CA LEU A 22 -41.72 60.13 -35.69
C LEU A 22 -41.06 59.86 -37.08
N ALA A 23 -41.86 59.51 -38.10
CA ALA A 23 -41.42 59.27 -39.49
C ALA A 23 -41.29 60.58 -40.31
N PRO A 24 -40.69 60.55 -41.53
CA PRO A 24 -41.53 60.32 -42.72
C PRO A 24 -40.91 59.42 -43.81
N ALA A 25 -41.72 59.06 -44.80
CA ALA A 25 -41.34 58.18 -45.91
C ALA A 25 -40.58 58.89 -47.04
N ALA A 26 -39.64 58.18 -47.69
CA ALA A 26 -39.12 58.51 -49.02
C ALA A 26 -38.78 57.23 -49.79
N THR A 27 -39.48 56.99 -50.90
CA THR A 27 -39.25 55.84 -51.80
C THR A 27 -38.16 56.11 -52.83
N ARG A 28 -37.34 55.07 -53.08
CA ARG A 28 -36.46 54.85 -54.25
C ARG A 28 -35.34 55.86 -54.52
N ALA A 29 -34.11 55.38 -54.39
CA ALA A 29 -33.13 55.45 -55.48
C ALA A 29 -32.29 54.16 -55.51
N ARG A 30 -32.17 53.52 -56.68
CA ARG A 30 -31.11 52.52 -56.92
C ARG A 30 -29.80 53.28 -57.11
N GLY A 31 -28.92 53.25 -56.12
CA GLY A 31 -27.55 53.73 -56.22
C GLY A 31 -26.59 52.57 -55.98
N LEU A 32 -25.62 52.38 -56.88
CA LEU A 32 -24.56 51.38 -56.74
C LEU A 32 -23.61 51.85 -55.63
N GLY A 33 -23.81 51.34 -54.40
CA GLY A 33 -22.94 51.57 -53.25
C GLY A 33 -21.91 50.45 -53.11
N ALA A 34 -20.66 50.81 -52.79
CA ALA A 34 -19.53 49.90 -52.83
C ALA A 34 -19.65 48.69 -51.88
N ILE A 35 -19.06 47.57 -52.31
CA ILE A 35 -18.74 46.43 -51.45
C ILE A 35 -17.86 46.94 -50.30
N PRO A 36 -18.20 46.70 -49.02
CA PRO A 36 -17.29 47.01 -47.93
C PRO A 36 -16.10 46.04 -48.00
N LEU A 37 -14.89 46.59 -48.09
CA LEU A 37 -13.64 45.87 -47.91
C LEU A 37 -13.54 45.39 -46.45
N GLN A 38 -14.08 44.19 -46.18
CA GLN A 38 -13.66 43.38 -45.04
C GLN A 38 -12.35 42.64 -45.35
N SER A 39 -11.78 42.02 -44.32
CA SER A 39 -10.61 41.11 -44.35
C SER A 39 -9.27 41.68 -44.82
N ALA A 40 -8.62 42.43 -43.92
CA ALA A 40 -7.17 42.39 -43.75
C ALA A 40 -6.85 42.26 -42.26
N GLY A 41 -7.19 43.30 -41.46
CA GLY A 41 -7.02 43.28 -40.00
C GLY A 41 -7.69 42.07 -39.32
N SER A 42 -8.95 41.77 -39.66
CA SER A 42 -9.69 40.64 -39.07
C SER A 42 -9.15 39.25 -39.41
N GLN A 43 -8.22 39.12 -40.37
CA GLN A 43 -7.50 37.87 -40.63
C GLN A 43 -6.19 37.82 -39.83
N GLN A 44 -5.47 38.94 -39.71
CA GLN A 44 -4.28 39.03 -38.85
C GLN A 44 -4.65 38.88 -37.37
N ASP A 45 -5.71 39.55 -36.89
CA ASP A 45 -6.21 39.41 -35.51
C ASP A 45 -6.60 37.95 -35.18
N ALA A 46 -7.07 37.19 -36.19
CA ALA A 46 -7.42 35.77 -36.04
C ALA A 46 -6.18 34.86 -36.04
N GLN A 47 -5.17 35.17 -36.86
CA GLN A 47 -3.89 34.46 -36.86
C GLN A 47 -3.12 34.71 -35.57
N ASP A 48 -2.99 35.96 -35.13
CA ASP A 48 -2.39 36.35 -33.85
C ASP A 48 -3.08 35.68 -32.64
N ALA A 49 -4.38 35.41 -32.74
CA ALA A 49 -5.12 34.67 -31.72
C ALA A 49 -4.83 33.16 -31.77
N GLN A 50 -4.74 32.57 -32.96
CA GLN A 50 -4.36 31.16 -33.14
C GLN A 50 -2.93 30.90 -32.68
N ASP A 51 -1.97 31.75 -33.04
CA ASP A 51 -0.56 31.63 -32.67
C ASP A 51 -0.39 31.73 -31.14
N LYS A 52 -1.10 32.65 -30.47
CA LYS A 52 -1.11 32.74 -29.00
C LYS A 52 -1.75 31.53 -28.34
N GLU A 53 -2.80 30.96 -28.94
CA GLU A 53 -3.42 29.75 -28.40
C GLU A 53 -2.53 28.52 -28.60
N GLN A 54 -1.81 28.44 -29.72
CA GLN A 54 -0.81 27.40 -29.96
C GLN A 54 0.37 27.53 -29.00
N GLU A 55 0.96 28.73 -28.85
CA GLU A 55 2.05 28.97 -27.89
C GLU A 55 1.62 28.67 -26.44
N LYS A 56 0.34 28.92 -26.09
CA LYS A 56 -0.24 28.52 -24.80
C LYS A 56 -0.34 26.99 -24.67
N ARG A 57 -0.77 26.27 -25.70
CA ARG A 57 -0.84 24.80 -25.70
C ARG A 57 0.56 24.18 -25.60
N GLU A 58 1.55 24.71 -26.31
CA GLU A 58 2.94 24.27 -26.24
C GLU A 58 3.54 24.50 -24.84
N ARG A 59 3.24 25.64 -24.20
CA ARG A 59 3.59 25.88 -22.79
C ARG A 59 2.88 24.93 -21.82
N GLU A 60 1.60 24.65 -22.03
CA GLU A 60 0.83 23.69 -21.22
C GLU A 60 1.32 22.25 -21.39
N GLN A 61 1.77 21.87 -22.58
CA GLN A 61 2.41 20.59 -22.86
C GLN A 61 3.79 20.49 -22.20
N GLY A 62 4.67 21.46 -22.41
CA GLY A 62 6.00 21.47 -21.76
C GLY A 62 5.93 21.53 -20.23
N ALA A 63 4.90 22.17 -19.66
CA ALA A 63 4.65 22.14 -18.22
C ALA A 63 4.23 20.74 -17.72
N LYS A 64 3.42 20.01 -18.48
CA LYS A 64 3.07 18.61 -18.19
C LYS A 64 4.27 17.68 -18.32
N GLU A 65 5.05 17.79 -19.39
CA GLU A 65 6.25 16.98 -19.61
C GLU A 65 7.26 17.14 -18.45
N LEU A 66 7.44 18.37 -17.94
CA LEU A 66 8.28 18.63 -16.75
C LEU A 66 7.68 18.07 -15.45
N GLU A 67 6.35 18.05 -15.31
CA GLU A 67 5.68 17.44 -14.16
C GLU A 67 5.79 15.90 -14.20
N ASP A 68 5.61 15.31 -15.38
CA ASP A 68 5.73 13.86 -15.59
C ASP A 68 7.19 13.39 -15.47
N GLU A 69 8.18 14.12 -16.01
CA GLU A 69 9.60 13.83 -15.77
C GLU A 69 9.97 13.93 -14.27
N LYS A 70 9.38 14.89 -13.54
CA LYS A 70 9.56 14.98 -12.09
C LYS A 70 8.94 13.79 -11.36
N ARG A 71 7.74 13.35 -11.76
CA ARG A 71 7.08 12.16 -11.21
C ARG A 71 7.88 10.89 -11.50
N GLU A 72 8.41 10.74 -12.70
CA GLU A 72 9.28 9.63 -13.11
C GLU A 72 10.56 9.59 -12.26
N ARG A 73 11.29 10.70 -12.13
CA ARG A 73 12.47 10.79 -11.25
C ARG A 73 12.16 10.51 -9.78
N GLU A 74 11.00 10.96 -9.28
CA GLU A 74 10.53 10.63 -7.93
C GLU A 74 10.18 9.15 -7.79
N GLN A 75 9.62 8.53 -8.83
CA GLN A 75 9.33 7.10 -8.87
C GLN A 75 10.62 6.28 -8.90
N GLU A 76 11.58 6.57 -9.80
CA GLU A 76 12.90 5.92 -9.81
C GLU A 76 13.65 6.07 -8.48
N ALA A 77 13.48 7.20 -7.78
CA ALA A 77 14.08 7.40 -6.46
C ALA A 77 13.47 6.46 -5.41
N ARG A 78 12.13 6.32 -5.41
CA ARG A 78 11.40 5.37 -4.55
C ARG A 78 11.73 3.92 -4.90
N GLU A 79 11.82 3.58 -6.19
CA GLU A 79 12.21 2.26 -6.67
C GLU A 79 13.62 1.90 -6.21
N ARG A 80 14.62 2.78 -6.40
CA ARG A 80 15.99 2.54 -5.88
C ARG A 80 16.09 2.45 -4.36
N GLU A 81 15.28 3.22 -3.63
CA GLU A 81 15.19 3.08 -2.17
C GLU A 81 14.56 1.75 -1.78
N GLN A 82 13.52 1.32 -2.49
CA GLN A 82 12.86 0.04 -2.27
C GLN A 82 13.75 -1.15 -2.65
N GLU A 83 14.42 -1.15 -3.79
CA GLU A 83 15.45 -2.15 -4.16
C GLU A 83 16.53 -2.28 -3.08
N LYS A 84 16.96 -1.15 -2.49
CA LYS A 84 17.92 -1.17 -1.38
C LYS A 84 17.31 -1.81 -0.12
N ILE A 85 16.06 -1.51 0.22
CA ILE A 85 15.35 -2.11 1.36
C ILE A 85 15.16 -3.62 1.13
N GLU A 86 14.76 -4.02 -0.06
CA GLU A 86 14.60 -5.41 -0.47
C GLU A 86 15.94 -6.14 -0.39
N ARG A 87 17.04 -5.55 -0.88
CA ARG A 87 18.38 -6.15 -0.78
C ARG A 87 18.90 -6.27 0.66
N LEU A 88 18.57 -5.32 1.54
CA LEU A 88 18.90 -5.40 2.96
C LEU A 88 18.13 -6.57 3.62
N GLN A 89 16.85 -6.71 3.29
CA GLN A 89 15.98 -7.77 3.81
C GLN A 89 16.38 -9.15 3.28
N GLU A 90 16.70 -9.27 1.98
CA GLU A 90 17.24 -10.47 1.34
C GLU A 90 18.51 -10.93 2.07
N LEU A 91 19.51 -10.05 2.24
CA LEU A 91 20.75 -10.38 2.96
C LEU A 91 20.50 -10.81 4.42
N TYR A 92 19.44 -10.31 5.07
CA TYR A 92 19.07 -10.74 6.41
C TYR A 92 18.48 -12.15 6.39
N ASP A 93 17.48 -12.38 5.54
CA ASP A 93 16.74 -13.64 5.49
C ASP A 93 17.62 -14.78 4.96
N ASP A 94 18.40 -14.54 3.91
CA ASP A 94 19.42 -15.44 3.38
C ASP A 94 20.51 -15.80 4.42
N GLY A 95 20.88 -14.83 5.27
CA GLY A 95 21.87 -15.05 6.34
C GLY A 95 21.27 -15.82 7.51
N ARG A 96 19.97 -15.64 7.76
CA ARG A 96 19.18 -16.40 8.74
C ARG A 96 18.96 -17.85 8.29
N GLU A 97 18.72 -18.08 7.00
CA GLU A 97 18.64 -19.42 6.39
C GLU A 97 19.98 -20.15 6.53
N ASP A 98 21.09 -19.52 6.16
CA ASP A 98 22.44 -20.10 6.36
C ASP A 98 22.71 -20.50 7.82
N LEU A 99 22.25 -19.71 8.81
CA LEU A 99 22.36 -20.07 10.23
C LEU A 99 21.51 -21.28 10.62
N ASP A 100 20.33 -21.43 10.01
CA ASP A 100 19.40 -22.51 10.31
C ASP A 100 19.76 -23.82 9.54
N GLU A 101 20.63 -23.71 8.53
CA GLU A 101 21.32 -24.78 7.78
C GLU A 101 22.75 -25.12 8.29
N ASP A 102 23.23 -24.47 9.35
CA ASP A 102 24.61 -24.61 9.87
C ASP A 102 25.75 -24.11 8.94
N HIS A 103 25.42 -23.36 7.89
CA HIS A 103 26.37 -22.69 6.98
C HIS A 103 26.94 -21.38 7.59
N TYR A 104 27.55 -21.50 8.76
CA TYR A 104 28.01 -20.37 9.59
C TYR A 104 29.01 -19.43 8.89
N ASP A 105 29.82 -19.93 7.95
CA ASP A 105 30.75 -19.12 7.17
C ASP A 105 30.02 -18.24 6.14
N ARG A 106 29.03 -18.80 5.42
CA ARG A 106 28.15 -18.06 4.49
C ARG A 106 27.31 -17.03 5.24
N ALA A 107 26.72 -17.41 6.37
CA ALA A 107 25.98 -16.52 7.27
C ALA A 107 26.84 -15.32 7.71
N ALA A 108 28.05 -15.57 8.24
CA ALA A 108 28.93 -14.51 8.70
C ALA A 108 29.31 -13.52 7.58
N ALA A 109 29.44 -13.98 6.34
CA ALA A 109 29.71 -13.15 5.17
C ALA A 109 28.49 -12.26 4.81
N LYS A 110 27.29 -12.84 4.71
CA LYS A 110 26.04 -12.10 4.44
C LYS A 110 25.76 -11.04 5.51
N PHE A 111 25.86 -11.40 6.78
CA PHE A 111 25.70 -10.45 7.89
C PHE A 111 26.79 -9.38 7.94
N LYS A 112 28.04 -9.68 7.49
CA LYS A 112 29.05 -8.63 7.31
C LYS A 112 28.60 -7.63 6.24
N GLN A 113 28.17 -8.09 5.07
CA GLN A 113 27.70 -7.22 3.99
C GLN A 113 26.53 -6.35 4.44
N LEU A 114 25.56 -6.93 5.15
CA LEU A 114 24.42 -6.20 5.72
C LEU A 114 24.85 -5.13 6.73
N ALA A 115 25.79 -5.44 7.63
CA ALA A 115 26.34 -4.49 8.60
C ALA A 115 27.21 -3.39 7.96
N ASP A 116 27.81 -3.64 6.79
CA ASP A 116 28.56 -2.64 6.02
C ASP A 116 27.62 -1.66 5.27
N MET A 117 26.42 -2.11 4.87
CA MET A 117 25.42 -1.27 4.18
C MET A 117 24.76 -0.22 5.09
N ASN A 118 24.98 -0.27 6.41
CA ASN A 118 24.47 0.66 7.41
C ASN A 118 22.94 0.86 7.36
N GLY A 119 22.19 -0.22 7.08
CA GLY A 119 20.73 -0.25 7.14
C GLY A 119 20.18 -0.39 8.57
N PRO A 120 18.84 -0.38 8.74
CA PRO A 120 18.18 -0.44 10.07
C PRO A 120 18.41 -1.76 10.82
N GLN A 121 18.85 -2.83 10.13
CA GLN A 121 19.16 -4.15 10.72
C GLN A 121 20.66 -4.35 11.00
N SER A 122 21.50 -3.31 10.88
CA SER A 122 22.96 -3.44 11.03
C SER A 122 23.41 -3.92 12.41
N ASP A 123 22.63 -3.65 13.46
CA ASP A 123 22.89 -4.15 14.80
C ASP A 123 22.57 -5.64 14.92
N ALA A 124 21.42 -6.08 14.42
CA ALA A 124 21.05 -7.49 14.31
C ALA A 124 22.10 -8.28 13.50
N ALA A 125 22.58 -7.70 12.39
CA ALA A 125 23.61 -8.29 11.55
C ALA A 125 24.93 -8.48 12.30
N LEU A 126 25.41 -7.49 13.07
CA LEU A 126 26.61 -7.66 13.89
C LEU A 126 26.43 -8.73 14.97
N TYR A 127 25.27 -8.82 15.62
CA TYR A 127 24.98 -9.88 16.58
C TYR A 127 25.06 -11.27 15.92
N TRP A 128 24.37 -11.45 14.78
CA TRP A 128 24.35 -12.74 14.08
C TRP A 128 25.69 -13.13 13.47
N LYS A 129 26.47 -12.16 12.98
CA LYS A 129 27.87 -12.36 12.57
C LYS A 129 28.72 -12.87 13.74
N ALA A 130 28.61 -12.26 14.93
CA ALA A 130 29.35 -12.70 16.11
C ALA A 130 28.92 -14.12 16.57
N TYR A 131 27.63 -14.44 16.49
CA TYR A 131 27.12 -15.78 16.77
C TYR A 131 27.73 -16.82 15.81
N ALA A 132 27.71 -16.54 14.51
CA ALA A 132 28.31 -17.39 13.49
C ALA A 132 29.84 -17.58 13.70
N GLU A 133 30.55 -16.49 14.02
CA GLU A 133 31.99 -16.53 14.34
C GLU A 133 32.29 -17.40 15.57
N ASN A 134 31.46 -17.33 16.61
CA ASN A 134 31.57 -18.20 17.79
C ASN A 134 31.34 -19.68 17.45
N ARG A 135 30.31 -20.00 16.65
CA ARG A 135 30.04 -21.39 16.20
C ARG A 135 31.18 -21.97 15.35
N LEU A 136 31.85 -21.13 14.56
CA LEU A 136 33.10 -21.46 13.83
C LEU A 136 34.36 -21.58 14.74
N GLY A 137 34.24 -21.37 16.06
CA GLY A 137 35.36 -21.37 17.00
C GLY A 137 36.23 -20.10 16.97
N LYS A 138 35.87 -19.08 16.17
CA LYS A 138 36.65 -17.86 15.94
C LYS A 138 36.39 -16.82 17.06
N ARG A 139 36.87 -17.10 18.27
CA ARG A 139 36.64 -16.25 19.46
C ARG A 139 36.99 -14.79 19.26
N ASP A 140 38.21 -14.51 18.83
CA ASP A 140 38.72 -13.14 18.83
C ASP A 140 37.96 -12.26 17.84
N THR A 141 37.54 -12.83 16.70
CA THR A 141 36.65 -12.14 15.77
C THR A 141 35.25 -11.94 16.33
N ALA A 142 34.68 -12.96 17.00
CA ALA A 142 33.36 -12.84 17.64
C ALA A 142 33.35 -11.75 18.74
N LEU A 143 34.38 -11.71 19.59
CA LEU A 143 34.55 -10.66 20.60
C LEU A 143 34.75 -9.27 19.97
N ALA A 144 35.51 -9.17 18.88
CA ALA A 144 35.68 -7.91 18.15
C ALA A 144 34.35 -7.45 17.50
N THR A 145 33.56 -8.36 16.94
CA THR A 145 32.23 -8.07 16.38
C THR A 145 31.23 -7.64 17.46
N ILE A 146 31.23 -8.30 18.64
CA ILE A 146 30.44 -7.87 19.80
C ILE A 146 30.87 -6.47 20.28
N ALA A 147 32.17 -6.19 20.32
CA ALA A 147 32.67 -4.85 20.67
C ALA A 147 32.22 -3.79 19.64
N ASP A 148 32.22 -4.12 18.34
CA ASP A 148 31.73 -3.21 17.30
C ASP A 148 30.23 -2.94 17.42
N LEU A 149 29.41 -3.96 17.67
CA LEU A 149 27.98 -3.82 17.99
C LEU A 149 27.80 -2.86 19.16
N LYS A 150 28.48 -3.13 20.29
CA LYS A 150 28.34 -2.36 21.52
C LYS A 150 28.72 -0.89 21.34
N ARG A 151 29.74 -0.63 20.51
CA ARG A 151 30.27 0.70 20.20
C ARG A 151 29.40 1.48 19.20
N ARG A 152 28.95 0.84 18.11
CA ARG A 152 28.14 1.49 17.06
C ARG A 152 26.69 1.68 17.47
N PHE A 153 26.14 0.76 18.25
CA PHE A 153 24.71 0.72 18.59
C PHE A 153 24.49 0.61 20.11
N PRO A 154 24.93 1.59 20.92
CA PRO A 154 24.84 1.54 22.39
C PRO A 154 23.40 1.47 22.93
N GLN A 155 22.41 1.92 22.14
CA GLN A 155 20.97 1.84 22.47
C GLN A 155 20.25 0.66 21.78
N SER A 156 21.01 -0.28 21.18
CA SER A 156 20.41 -1.43 20.51
C SER A 156 19.68 -2.35 21.48
N ARG A 157 18.54 -2.87 21.03
CA ARG A 157 17.81 -3.97 21.65
C ARG A 157 18.64 -5.26 21.79
N TRP A 158 19.69 -5.43 20.98
CA TRP A 158 20.60 -6.59 21.01
C TRP A 158 21.66 -6.55 22.12
N GLN A 159 21.79 -5.46 22.88
CA GLN A 159 22.82 -5.30 23.92
C GLN A 159 22.82 -6.43 24.97
N LYS A 160 21.62 -6.91 25.35
CA LYS A 160 21.44 -7.99 26.34
C LYS A 160 21.91 -9.33 25.79
N ASP A 161 21.43 -9.73 24.61
CA ASP A 161 21.83 -10.97 23.94
C ASP A 161 23.33 -10.97 23.61
N ALA A 162 23.89 -9.83 23.19
CA ALA A 162 25.32 -9.69 22.93
C ALA A 162 26.16 -9.80 24.21
N GLY A 163 25.64 -9.36 25.36
CA GLY A 163 26.26 -9.59 26.67
C GLY A 163 26.28 -11.06 27.07
N ALA A 164 25.18 -11.78 26.83
CA ALA A 164 25.12 -13.23 27.07
C ALA A 164 26.07 -14.01 26.16
N LEU A 165 26.08 -13.69 24.86
CA LEU A 165 27.00 -14.27 23.89
C LEU A 165 28.47 -13.99 24.23
N GLU A 166 28.80 -12.78 24.71
CA GLU A 166 30.18 -12.46 25.13
C GLU A 166 30.68 -13.35 26.26
N ILE A 167 29.82 -13.67 27.24
CA ILE A 167 30.16 -14.59 28.35
C ILE A 167 30.43 -15.99 27.80
N GLU A 168 29.59 -16.48 26.88
CA GLU A 168 29.76 -17.78 26.23
C GLU A 168 31.04 -17.85 25.38
N VAL A 169 31.32 -16.83 24.57
CA VAL A 169 32.56 -16.76 23.77
C VAL A 169 33.79 -16.76 24.69
N ARG A 170 33.74 -16.11 25.85
CA ARG A 170 34.83 -16.11 26.84
C ARG A 170 34.96 -17.44 27.62
N GLN A 171 33.87 -18.19 27.80
CA GLN A 171 33.85 -19.45 28.59
C GLN A 171 34.10 -20.70 27.75
N SER A 172 33.80 -20.67 26.45
CA SER A 172 34.04 -21.79 25.54
C SER A 172 35.55 -22.11 25.45
N THR A 173 35.91 -23.36 25.12
CA THR A 173 37.31 -23.85 25.23
C THR A 173 38.13 -23.75 23.95
N GLY A 174 37.51 -23.67 22.77
CA GLY A 174 38.20 -23.37 21.49
C GLY A 174 37.83 -24.32 20.36
N GLN A 175 37.14 -25.40 20.68
CA GLN A 175 36.59 -26.32 19.70
C GLN A 175 35.28 -25.73 19.15
N PRO A 176 35.02 -25.83 17.82
CA PRO A 176 33.69 -25.65 17.27
C PRO A 176 32.69 -26.58 17.99
N GLY A 177 31.43 -26.14 18.11
CA GLY A 177 30.36 -26.99 18.66
C GLY A 177 30.26 -28.29 17.88
N LYS A 178 30.17 -29.43 18.56
CA LYS A 178 30.17 -30.75 17.92
C LYS A 178 28.78 -31.06 17.38
N PRO A 179 28.65 -31.87 16.30
CA PRO A 179 27.35 -32.36 15.85
C PRO A 179 26.55 -33.11 16.94
N ALA A 180 27.26 -33.71 17.91
CA ALA A 180 26.66 -34.33 19.08
C ALA A 180 25.93 -33.32 20.01
N ASP A 181 26.43 -32.09 20.13
CA ASP A 181 25.80 -31.05 20.94
C ASP A 181 24.44 -30.65 20.33
N GLN A 182 24.36 -30.61 18.99
CA GLN A 182 23.11 -30.34 18.25
C GLN A 182 22.10 -31.48 18.37
N SER A 183 22.53 -32.74 18.28
CA SER A 183 21.62 -33.89 18.51
C SER A 183 21.09 -33.91 19.94
N ASP A 184 21.90 -33.49 20.91
CA ASP A 184 21.47 -33.34 22.30
C ASP A 184 20.49 -32.17 22.48
N GLU A 185 20.60 -31.08 21.71
CA GLU A 185 19.68 -29.94 21.77
C GLU A 185 18.32 -30.22 21.08
N GLU A 186 18.30 -30.90 19.94
CA GLU A 186 17.05 -31.39 19.35
C GLU A 186 16.36 -32.43 20.26
N LEU A 187 17.12 -33.34 20.89
CA LEU A 187 16.60 -34.28 21.86
C LEU A 187 16.02 -33.56 23.11
N LYS A 188 16.70 -32.54 23.63
CA LYS A 188 16.18 -31.70 24.73
C LYS A 188 14.85 -31.05 24.36
N LEU A 189 14.70 -30.50 23.15
CA LEU A 189 13.43 -29.93 22.69
C LEU A 189 12.32 -30.98 22.57
N LEU A 190 12.61 -32.17 22.04
CA LEU A 190 11.65 -33.26 21.96
C LEU A 190 11.18 -33.71 23.37
N VAL A 191 12.10 -33.81 24.32
CA VAL A 191 11.77 -34.10 25.73
C VAL A 191 10.94 -32.98 26.36
N ILE A 192 11.28 -31.71 26.12
CA ILE A 192 10.48 -30.57 26.61
C ILE A 192 9.07 -30.58 25.98
N GLN A 193 8.93 -30.90 24.69
CA GLN A 193 7.62 -31.04 24.05
C GLN A 193 6.80 -32.21 24.62
N GLY A 194 7.44 -33.34 24.93
CA GLY A 194 6.82 -34.44 25.67
C GLY A 194 6.34 -33.99 27.05
N LEU A 195 7.17 -33.25 27.79
CA LEU A 195 6.81 -32.68 29.08
C LEU A 195 5.70 -31.64 28.97
N MET A 196 5.63 -30.81 27.92
CA MET A 196 4.51 -29.86 27.72
C MET A 196 3.15 -30.55 27.63
N ASN A 197 3.10 -31.80 27.16
CA ASN A 197 1.87 -32.60 27.09
C ASN A 197 1.53 -33.31 28.42
N SER A 198 2.51 -33.58 29.30
CA SER A 198 2.32 -34.35 30.53
C SER A 198 2.38 -33.53 31.83
N ASP A 199 3.19 -32.46 31.85
CA ASP A 199 3.50 -31.57 32.97
C ASP A 199 4.00 -30.22 32.44
N SER A 200 3.07 -29.37 32.03
CA SER A 200 3.38 -28.06 31.44
C SER A 200 4.02 -27.10 32.44
N GLU A 201 3.70 -27.20 33.74
CA GLU A 201 4.29 -26.34 34.79
C GLU A 201 5.82 -26.52 34.89
N ARG A 202 6.32 -27.76 34.78
CA ARG A 202 7.78 -28.02 34.76
C ARG A 202 8.43 -27.71 33.42
N ALA A 203 7.70 -27.80 32.31
CA ALA A 203 8.24 -27.56 30.97
C ALA A 203 8.36 -26.06 30.62
N LEU A 204 7.47 -25.20 31.11
CA LEU A 204 7.48 -23.76 30.79
C LEU A 204 8.77 -23.02 31.18
N PRO A 205 9.36 -23.21 32.38
CA PRO A 205 10.65 -22.61 32.73
C PRO A 205 11.81 -23.09 31.85
N LEU A 206 11.73 -24.33 31.33
CA LEU A 206 12.74 -24.88 30.42
C LEU A 206 12.64 -24.24 29.04
N LEU A 207 11.42 -24.04 28.51
CA LEU A 207 11.20 -23.27 27.28
C LEU A 207 11.70 -21.83 27.42
N GLU A 208 11.38 -21.14 28.53
CA GLU A 208 11.86 -19.78 28.75
C GLU A 208 13.40 -19.70 28.84
N LYS A 209 14.05 -20.73 29.40
CA LYS A 209 15.52 -20.84 29.43
C LYS A 209 16.12 -21.06 28.03
N VAL A 210 15.50 -21.86 27.17
CA VAL A 210 15.94 -22.02 25.77
C VAL A 210 15.79 -20.71 24.99
N ILE A 211 14.63 -20.06 25.10
CA ILE A 211 14.28 -18.79 24.44
C ILE A 211 15.28 -17.68 24.79
N ASN A 212 15.62 -17.52 26.08
CA ASN A 212 16.55 -16.48 26.55
C ASN A 212 18.03 -16.91 26.57
N GLY A 213 18.36 -18.14 26.17
CA GLY A 213 19.70 -18.71 26.26
C GLY A 213 20.55 -18.51 25.00
N SER A 214 21.60 -19.34 24.87
CA SER A 214 22.51 -19.41 23.70
C SER A 214 22.02 -20.35 22.59
N ALA A 215 20.88 -21.02 22.78
CA ALA A 215 20.29 -21.96 21.81
C ALA A 215 20.17 -21.34 20.41
N SER A 216 20.21 -22.19 19.38
CA SER A 216 20.17 -21.72 17.99
C SER A 216 18.87 -20.99 17.66
N PRO A 217 18.85 -20.16 16.60
CA PRO A 217 17.67 -19.36 16.26
C PRO A 217 16.47 -20.22 15.86
N LYS A 218 16.76 -21.34 15.19
CA LYS A 218 15.84 -22.44 14.86
C LYS A 218 15.23 -23.05 16.12
N GLU A 219 16.02 -23.34 17.15
CA GLU A 219 15.55 -23.90 18.41
C GLU A 219 14.77 -22.91 19.26
N LYS A 220 15.22 -21.65 19.34
CA LYS A 220 14.46 -20.56 19.96
C LYS A 220 13.09 -20.38 19.29
N SER A 221 13.03 -20.48 17.96
CA SER A 221 11.78 -20.44 17.19
C SER A 221 10.89 -21.66 17.47
N LYS A 222 11.45 -22.88 17.48
CA LYS A 222 10.73 -24.11 17.87
C LYS A 222 10.17 -24.02 19.29
N ALA A 223 10.98 -23.57 20.25
CA ALA A 223 10.58 -23.38 21.64
C ALA A 223 9.47 -22.33 21.79
N LEU A 224 9.57 -21.20 21.07
CA LEU A 224 8.55 -20.16 21.03
C LEU A 224 7.22 -20.67 20.44
N PHE A 225 7.27 -21.52 19.43
CA PHE A 225 6.09 -22.15 18.83
C PHE A 225 5.41 -23.12 19.81
N VAL A 226 6.17 -24.00 20.46
CA VAL A 226 5.65 -24.91 21.49
C VAL A 226 5.06 -24.14 22.69
N LEU A 227 5.72 -23.06 23.10
CA LEU A 227 5.20 -22.13 24.12
C LEU A 227 3.86 -21.54 23.70
N ALA A 228 3.75 -21.02 22.48
CA ALA A 228 2.51 -20.41 21.98
C ALA A 228 1.36 -21.42 21.85
N GLN A 229 1.65 -22.63 21.36
CA GLN A 229 0.67 -23.71 21.21
C GLN A 229 0.05 -24.15 22.55
N SER A 230 0.79 -24.01 23.67
CA SER A 230 0.30 -24.34 25.01
C SER A 230 -0.96 -23.58 25.40
N GLY A 231 -1.09 -22.31 24.99
CA GLY A 231 -2.21 -21.43 25.35
C GLY A 231 -2.38 -21.14 26.85
N SER A 232 -1.51 -21.64 27.74
CA SER A 232 -1.63 -21.44 29.18
C SER A 232 -1.48 -19.97 29.59
N PRO A 233 -2.01 -19.53 30.74
CA PRO A 233 -1.86 -18.16 31.21
C PRO A 233 -0.39 -17.72 31.34
N GLN A 234 0.47 -18.57 31.91
CA GLN A 234 1.91 -18.25 32.02
C GLN A 234 2.59 -18.21 30.64
N ALA A 235 2.23 -19.13 29.72
CA ALA A 235 2.77 -19.13 28.37
C ALA A 235 2.41 -17.85 27.60
N ARG A 236 1.15 -17.39 27.72
CA ARG A 236 0.67 -16.12 27.16
C ARG A 236 1.38 -14.91 27.77
N GLU A 237 1.67 -14.93 29.07
CA GLU A 237 2.43 -13.86 29.73
C GLU A 237 3.87 -13.78 29.19
N ILE A 238 4.56 -14.92 29.10
CA ILE A 238 5.92 -15.01 28.53
C ILE A 238 5.90 -14.51 27.07
N LEU A 239 4.97 -15.01 26.24
CA LEU A 239 4.83 -14.61 24.84
C LEU A 239 4.53 -13.10 24.71
N GLY A 240 3.72 -12.54 25.61
CA GLY A 240 3.44 -11.11 25.69
C GLY A 240 4.64 -10.26 26.10
N ARG A 241 5.53 -10.74 26.98
CA ARG A 241 6.81 -10.10 27.27
C ARG A 241 7.72 -10.05 26.03
N ILE A 242 7.76 -11.15 25.28
CA ILE A 242 8.56 -11.27 24.05
C ILE A 242 8.03 -10.32 22.96
N ALA A 243 6.71 -10.30 22.73
CA ALA A 243 6.09 -9.38 21.76
C ALA A 243 6.28 -7.90 22.12
N ARG A 244 6.33 -7.56 23.42
CA ARG A 244 6.69 -6.22 23.92
C ARG A 244 8.18 -5.86 23.77
N GLY A 245 9.00 -6.72 23.15
CA GLY A 245 10.42 -6.46 22.92
C GLY A 245 11.28 -6.49 24.20
N GLN A 246 10.80 -7.13 25.27
CA GLN A 246 11.51 -7.19 26.56
C GLN A 246 12.60 -8.28 26.60
N THR A 247 12.77 -9.00 25.49
CA THR A 247 13.64 -10.17 25.30
C THR A 247 14.32 -10.11 23.92
N ASN A 248 14.76 -11.25 23.39
CA ASN A 248 15.38 -11.36 22.07
C ASN A 248 14.50 -10.70 20.96
N PRO A 249 15.07 -9.78 20.15
CA PRO A 249 14.31 -9.02 19.16
C PRO A 249 13.75 -9.79 17.97
N ASP A 250 14.42 -10.83 17.49
CA ASP A 250 13.91 -11.62 16.35
C ASP A 250 12.69 -12.44 16.73
N LEU A 251 12.64 -12.87 17.99
CA LEU A 251 11.47 -13.52 18.55
C LEU A 251 10.30 -12.55 18.74
N GLN A 252 10.50 -11.23 18.73
CA GLN A 252 9.42 -10.25 18.86
C GLN A 252 8.39 -10.39 17.72
N ARG A 253 8.85 -10.46 16.46
CA ARG A 253 7.96 -10.57 15.29
C ARG A 253 7.20 -11.90 15.30
N LYS A 254 7.90 -13.01 15.58
CA LYS A 254 7.28 -14.34 15.71
C LYS A 254 6.31 -14.41 16.89
N ALA A 255 6.60 -13.75 18.01
CA ALA A 255 5.71 -13.69 19.16
C ALA A 255 4.45 -12.87 18.87
N VAL A 256 4.56 -11.76 18.12
CA VAL A 256 3.42 -11.00 17.60
C VAL A 256 2.55 -11.87 16.70
N GLU A 257 3.15 -12.59 15.75
CA GLU A 257 2.44 -13.51 14.85
C GLU A 257 1.72 -14.63 15.64
N TYR A 258 2.41 -15.27 16.59
CA TYR A 258 1.85 -16.33 17.43
C TYR A 258 0.79 -15.83 18.41
N LEU A 259 0.88 -14.59 18.90
CA LEU A 259 -0.21 -13.95 19.66
C LEU A 259 -1.45 -13.74 18.79
N GLY A 260 -1.27 -13.41 17.50
CA GLY A 260 -2.37 -13.35 16.54
C GLY A 260 -3.04 -14.69 16.27
N LEU A 261 -2.24 -15.74 16.09
CA LEU A 261 -2.73 -17.09 15.76
C LEU A 261 -3.32 -17.85 16.97
N PHE A 262 -2.71 -17.74 18.15
CA PHE A 262 -3.02 -18.59 19.31
C PHE A 262 -3.51 -17.82 20.55
N GLY A 263 -3.38 -16.49 20.56
CA GLY A 263 -3.47 -15.70 21.78
C GLY A 263 -4.89 -15.28 22.21
N GLY A 264 -5.89 -15.37 21.33
CA GLY A 264 -7.28 -15.03 21.65
C GLY A 264 -7.52 -13.54 21.97
N SER A 265 -8.54 -13.24 22.77
CA SER A 265 -8.93 -11.85 23.10
C SER A 265 -7.86 -11.08 23.88
N GLU A 266 -7.24 -11.69 24.88
CA GLU A 266 -6.23 -11.05 25.73
C GLU A 266 -4.97 -10.65 24.95
N ALA A 267 -4.62 -11.43 23.93
CA ALA A 267 -3.52 -11.10 23.04
C ALA A 267 -3.78 -9.84 22.22
N ARG A 268 -5.03 -9.54 21.82
CA ARG A 268 -5.38 -8.31 21.10
C ARG A 268 -5.01 -7.06 21.90
N LYS A 269 -5.22 -7.08 23.22
CA LYS A 269 -4.81 -5.99 24.12
C LYS A 269 -3.28 -5.85 24.15
N THR A 270 -2.56 -6.96 24.28
CA THR A 270 -1.08 -6.93 24.23
C THR A 270 -0.59 -6.39 22.89
N LEU A 271 -1.13 -6.86 21.77
CA LEU A 271 -0.79 -6.40 20.41
C LEU A 271 -1.09 -4.90 20.22
N ALA A 272 -2.18 -4.40 20.79
CA ALA A 272 -2.50 -2.97 20.80
C ALA A 272 -1.47 -2.13 21.58
N ASP A 273 -1.06 -2.61 22.76
CA ASP A 273 -0.03 -1.95 23.58
C ASP A 273 1.33 -1.96 22.86
N VAL A 274 1.69 -3.06 22.17
CA VAL A 274 2.89 -3.12 21.32
C VAL A 274 2.78 -2.18 20.13
N TYR A 275 1.64 -2.12 19.43
CA TYR A 275 1.46 -1.24 18.27
C TYR A 275 1.64 0.23 18.64
N ALA A 276 1.07 0.64 19.78
CA ALA A 276 1.13 2.02 20.26
C ALA A 276 2.52 2.44 20.77
N SER A 277 3.33 1.49 21.25
CA SER A 277 4.66 1.76 21.82
C SER A 277 5.83 1.47 20.86
N SER A 278 5.61 0.69 19.80
CA SER A 278 6.65 0.35 18.82
C SER A 278 6.92 1.48 17.83
N GLY A 279 8.19 1.81 17.64
CA GLY A 279 8.69 2.57 16.48
C GLY A 279 9.13 1.69 15.31
N ASP A 280 9.12 0.36 15.46
CA ASP A 280 9.56 -0.61 14.45
C ASP A 280 8.40 -0.93 13.48
N ALA A 281 8.55 -0.51 12.22
CA ALA A 281 7.56 -0.72 11.17
C ALA A 281 7.35 -2.20 10.83
N SER A 282 8.38 -3.06 10.94
CA SER A 282 8.26 -4.51 10.72
C SER A 282 7.36 -5.14 11.77
N VAL A 283 7.50 -4.71 13.03
CA VAL A 283 6.63 -5.13 14.14
C VAL A 283 5.19 -4.63 13.90
N LYS A 284 5.00 -3.36 13.49
CA LYS A 284 3.66 -2.84 13.18
C LYS A 284 2.98 -3.59 12.03
N HIS A 285 3.68 -3.88 10.92
CA HIS A 285 3.12 -4.70 9.83
C HIS A 285 2.67 -6.09 10.29
N ALA A 286 3.47 -6.76 11.14
CA ALA A 286 3.09 -8.06 11.70
C ALA A 286 1.82 -7.96 12.58
N ILE A 287 1.66 -6.87 13.33
CA ILE A 287 0.45 -6.61 14.12
C ILE A 287 -0.76 -6.30 13.23
N LEU A 288 -0.62 -5.51 12.15
CA LEU A 288 -1.72 -5.24 11.20
C LEU A 288 -2.22 -6.55 10.55
N ARG A 289 -1.30 -7.42 10.14
CA ARG A 289 -1.63 -8.76 9.64
C ARG A 289 -2.35 -9.61 10.69
N SER A 290 -1.90 -9.55 11.95
CA SER A 290 -2.58 -10.21 13.07
C SER A 290 -4.00 -9.67 13.30
N TYR A 291 -4.24 -8.37 13.14
CA TYR A 291 -5.59 -7.81 13.24
C TYR A 291 -6.49 -8.29 12.11
N MET A 292 -5.98 -8.39 10.87
CA MET A 292 -6.77 -8.98 9.77
C MET A 292 -7.14 -10.43 10.04
N ILE A 293 -6.19 -11.27 10.43
CA ILE A 293 -6.45 -12.69 10.76
C ILE A 293 -7.49 -12.81 11.90
N GLY A 294 -7.47 -11.88 12.86
CA GLY A 294 -8.45 -11.79 13.95
C GLY A 294 -9.77 -11.09 13.61
N GLY A 295 -9.97 -10.56 12.40
CA GLY A 295 -11.15 -9.77 12.03
C GLY A 295 -11.30 -8.43 12.79
N ASP A 296 -10.20 -7.86 13.28
CA ASP A 296 -10.21 -6.68 14.16
C ASP A 296 -10.27 -5.36 13.37
N HIS A 297 -11.44 -5.11 12.76
CA HIS A 297 -11.74 -3.90 11.99
C HIS A 297 -11.55 -2.60 12.80
N GLU A 298 -11.89 -2.56 14.09
CA GLU A 298 -11.69 -1.38 14.95
C GLU A 298 -10.21 -0.98 15.03
N ARG A 299 -9.30 -1.95 15.24
CA ARG A 299 -7.86 -1.68 15.33
C ARG A 299 -7.24 -1.32 13.99
N LEU A 300 -7.66 -1.99 12.91
CA LEU A 300 -7.22 -1.64 11.55
C LEU A 300 -7.67 -0.22 11.17
N PHE A 301 -8.91 0.17 11.50
CA PHE A 301 -9.41 1.53 11.28
C PHE A 301 -8.70 2.58 12.13
N SER A 302 -8.39 2.26 13.40
CA SER A 302 -7.58 3.13 14.26
C SER A 302 -6.20 3.38 13.66
N ALA A 303 -5.53 2.34 13.16
CA ALA A 303 -4.24 2.46 12.47
C ALA A 303 -4.36 3.29 11.17
N ALA A 304 -5.34 2.99 10.32
CA ALA A 304 -5.59 3.72 9.07
C ALA A 304 -5.84 5.24 9.27
N LYS A 305 -6.32 5.66 10.44
CA LYS A 305 -6.55 7.08 10.79
C LYS A 305 -5.37 7.77 11.46
N SER A 306 -4.59 7.04 12.25
CA SER A 306 -3.61 7.63 13.18
C SER A 306 -2.16 7.45 12.76
N GLU A 307 -1.87 6.50 11.86
CA GLU A 307 -0.51 6.19 11.48
C GLU A 307 0.12 7.29 10.62
N LYS A 308 1.35 7.67 10.99
CA LYS A 308 2.12 8.72 10.30
C LYS A 308 2.87 8.16 9.09
N ASP A 309 3.30 6.91 9.19
CA ASP A 309 3.90 6.17 8.10
C ASP A 309 2.83 5.80 7.05
N GLU A 310 3.07 6.18 5.81
CA GLU A 310 2.12 5.99 4.71
C GLU A 310 2.02 4.54 4.25
N SER A 311 3.10 3.76 4.35
CA SER A 311 3.10 2.33 4.01
C SER A 311 2.23 1.55 4.98
N LEU A 312 2.41 1.78 6.29
CA LEU A 312 1.57 1.19 7.33
C LEU A 312 0.12 1.66 7.25
N ARG A 313 -0.13 2.93 6.89
CA ARG A 313 -1.50 3.43 6.66
C ARG A 313 -2.18 2.72 5.49
N ARG A 314 -1.49 2.59 4.35
CA ARG A 314 -2.00 1.89 3.16
C ARG A 314 -2.23 0.40 3.43
N GLU A 315 -1.33 -0.25 4.17
CA GLU A 315 -1.53 -1.63 4.61
C GLU A 315 -2.76 -1.74 5.51
N ALA A 316 -2.95 -0.87 6.51
CA ALA A 316 -4.14 -0.90 7.36
C ALA A 316 -5.46 -0.74 6.56
N ILE A 317 -5.47 0.11 5.52
CA ILE A 317 -6.60 0.29 4.59
C ILE A 317 -6.85 -0.97 3.75
N ARG A 318 -5.80 -1.58 3.21
CA ARG A 318 -5.89 -2.83 2.44
C ARG A 318 -6.43 -3.98 3.31
N GLN A 319 -5.90 -4.10 4.52
CA GLN A 319 -6.32 -5.10 5.50
C GLN A 319 -7.77 -4.86 5.98
N LEU A 320 -8.24 -3.60 6.09
CA LEU A 320 -9.67 -3.29 6.30
C LEU A 320 -10.55 -3.85 5.18
N GLY A 321 -10.11 -3.73 3.93
CA GLY A 321 -10.80 -4.32 2.77
C GLY A 321 -10.94 -5.84 2.90
N LEU A 322 -9.84 -6.52 3.27
CA LEU A 322 -9.81 -7.98 3.44
C LEU A 322 -10.67 -8.50 4.61
N VAL A 323 -10.95 -7.69 5.64
CA VAL A 323 -11.90 -8.03 6.72
C VAL A 323 -13.32 -7.50 6.48
N HIS A 324 -13.63 -7.01 5.26
CA HIS A 324 -14.92 -6.41 4.89
C HIS A 324 -15.36 -5.21 5.75
N GLY A 325 -14.41 -4.40 6.24
CA GLY A 325 -14.67 -3.16 7.00
C GLY A 325 -15.19 -2.00 6.15
N THR A 326 -16.29 -2.20 5.41
CA THR A 326 -16.79 -1.26 4.40
C THR A 326 -17.32 0.06 5.00
N SER A 327 -17.89 0.02 6.20
CA SER A 327 -18.31 1.20 6.96
C SER A 327 -17.13 2.13 7.32
N GLU A 328 -16.04 1.52 7.74
CA GLU A 328 -14.79 2.16 8.14
C GLU A 328 -14.11 2.77 6.92
N LEU A 329 -14.04 2.02 5.81
CA LEU A 329 -13.55 2.51 4.52
C LEU A 329 -14.39 3.68 3.98
N GLU A 330 -15.73 3.65 4.10
CA GLU A 330 -16.58 4.79 3.76
C GLU A 330 -16.27 6.01 4.61
N GLN A 331 -16.06 5.83 5.92
CA GLN A 331 -15.70 6.94 6.79
C GLN A 331 -14.33 7.53 6.42
N LEU A 332 -13.32 6.70 6.11
CA LEU A 332 -12.03 7.17 5.60
C LEU A 332 -12.21 7.96 4.30
N TYR A 333 -12.90 7.41 3.30
CA TYR A 333 -13.04 8.00 1.96
C TYR A 333 -13.68 9.40 1.96
N LYS A 334 -14.57 9.66 2.94
CA LYS A 334 -15.24 10.94 3.14
C LYS A 334 -14.36 12.01 3.80
N THR A 335 -13.35 11.61 4.56
CA THR A 335 -12.50 12.53 5.35
C THR A 335 -11.08 12.68 4.84
N GLU A 336 -10.58 11.69 4.10
CA GLU A 336 -9.24 11.72 3.51
C GLU A 336 -9.16 12.74 2.36
N THR A 337 -8.05 13.45 2.29
CA THR A 337 -7.78 14.50 1.28
C THR A 337 -6.66 14.12 0.32
N SER A 338 -5.79 13.17 0.69
CA SER A 338 -4.75 12.64 -0.21
C SER A 338 -5.39 11.80 -1.34
N PRO A 339 -5.19 12.16 -2.63
CA PRO A 339 -5.67 11.35 -3.74
C PRO A 339 -5.10 9.93 -3.72
N ASP A 340 -3.84 9.76 -3.31
CA ASP A 340 -3.21 8.43 -3.30
C ASP A 340 -3.80 7.51 -2.23
N VAL A 341 -4.12 8.05 -1.05
CA VAL A 341 -4.80 7.28 0.01
C VAL A 341 -6.26 7.03 -0.36
N ARG A 342 -6.96 7.99 -1.00
CA ARG A 342 -8.31 7.76 -1.54
C ARG A 342 -8.32 6.67 -2.62
N ARG A 343 -7.27 6.56 -3.45
CA ARG A 343 -7.11 5.48 -4.43
C ARG A 343 -6.96 4.11 -3.78
N GLU A 344 -6.17 4.00 -2.71
CA GLU A 344 -6.04 2.75 -1.94
C GLU A 344 -7.35 2.38 -1.21
N ILE A 345 -8.16 3.35 -0.77
CA ILE A 345 -9.49 3.09 -0.22
C ILE A 345 -10.45 2.55 -1.31
N LEU A 346 -10.38 3.04 -2.55
CA LEU A 346 -11.10 2.44 -3.69
C LEU A 346 -10.64 1.02 -3.97
N GLN A 347 -9.34 0.72 -3.82
CA GLN A 347 -8.83 -0.65 -3.92
C GLN A 347 -9.35 -1.54 -2.77
N ALA A 348 -9.44 -1.00 -1.56
CA ALA A 348 -9.97 -1.73 -0.42
C ALA A 348 -11.48 -2.04 -0.55
N PHE A 349 -12.28 -1.15 -1.16
CA PHE A 349 -13.69 -1.47 -1.50
C PHE A 349 -13.80 -2.63 -2.49
N PHE A 350 -12.91 -2.69 -3.50
CA PHE A 350 -12.85 -3.83 -4.42
C PHE A 350 -12.52 -5.13 -3.68
N LEU A 351 -11.50 -5.12 -2.82
CA LEU A 351 -11.13 -6.28 -2.00
C LEU A 351 -12.25 -6.72 -1.04
N ALA A 352 -13.02 -5.79 -0.49
CA ALA A 352 -14.18 -6.07 0.35
C ALA A 352 -15.40 -6.61 -0.42
N GLY A 353 -15.39 -6.56 -1.76
CA GLY A 353 -16.53 -6.91 -2.62
C GLY A 353 -17.61 -5.82 -2.75
N ASP A 354 -17.35 -4.59 -2.26
CA ASP A 354 -18.32 -3.49 -2.27
C ASP A 354 -18.34 -2.76 -3.64
N SER A 355 -18.95 -3.42 -4.61
CA SER A 355 -19.22 -2.84 -5.93
C SER A 355 -20.11 -1.58 -5.85
N GLY A 356 -20.93 -1.44 -4.81
CA GLY A 356 -21.82 -0.29 -4.62
C GLY A 356 -21.04 1.02 -4.45
N ARG A 357 -19.98 1.00 -3.64
CA ARG A 357 -19.12 2.18 -3.44
C ARG A 357 -18.26 2.51 -4.65
N LEU A 358 -17.81 1.51 -5.38
CA LEU A 358 -17.10 1.71 -6.65
C LEU A 358 -18.00 2.34 -7.71
N MET A 359 -19.27 1.92 -7.81
CA MET A 359 -20.26 2.55 -8.69
C MET A 359 -20.51 4.02 -8.30
N GLN A 360 -20.67 4.32 -7.00
CA GLN A 360 -20.83 5.69 -6.51
C GLN A 360 -19.62 6.57 -6.85
N ALA A 361 -18.40 6.08 -6.64
CA ALA A 361 -17.17 6.81 -6.95
C ALA A 361 -17.00 7.04 -8.47
N ALA A 362 -17.23 6.00 -9.28
CA ALA A 362 -17.13 6.09 -10.74
C ALA A 362 -18.12 7.09 -11.37
N GLN A 363 -19.29 7.30 -10.74
CA GLN A 363 -20.30 8.26 -11.20
C GLN A 363 -20.15 9.68 -10.62
N GLY A 364 -19.68 9.81 -9.37
CA GLY A 364 -19.78 11.05 -8.60
C GLY A 364 -18.46 11.74 -8.23
N GLU A 365 -17.32 11.07 -8.41
CA GLU A 365 -16.03 11.63 -7.97
C GLU A 365 -15.58 12.81 -8.84
N LYS A 366 -15.06 13.87 -8.21
CA LYS A 366 -14.65 15.11 -8.90
C LYS A 366 -13.25 15.01 -9.48
N ASP A 367 -12.38 14.28 -8.80
CA ASP A 367 -11.03 13.98 -9.26
C ASP A 367 -11.09 12.91 -10.37
N VAL A 368 -10.48 13.23 -11.51
CA VAL A 368 -10.51 12.37 -12.71
C VAL A 368 -9.75 11.07 -12.48
N GLU A 369 -8.63 11.09 -11.76
CA GLU A 369 -7.82 9.89 -11.49
C GLU A 369 -8.48 8.95 -10.49
N LEU A 370 -9.18 9.48 -9.50
CA LEU A 370 -10.02 8.68 -8.61
C LEU A 370 -11.24 8.11 -9.34
N ARG A 371 -11.88 8.89 -10.23
CA ARG A 371 -12.99 8.38 -11.07
C ARG A 371 -12.51 7.23 -11.97
N ARG A 372 -11.36 7.39 -12.63
CA ARG A 372 -10.71 6.34 -13.44
C ARG A 372 -10.33 5.12 -12.61
N ALA A 373 -9.79 5.30 -11.40
CA ALA A 373 -9.49 4.18 -10.49
C ALA A 373 -10.75 3.38 -10.13
N ALA A 374 -11.86 4.06 -9.82
CA ALA A 374 -13.14 3.39 -9.59
C ALA A 374 -13.64 2.63 -10.84
N ILE A 375 -13.54 3.22 -12.03
CA ILE A 375 -13.89 2.58 -13.32
C ILE A 375 -13.04 1.33 -13.59
N ARG A 376 -11.72 1.40 -13.37
CA ARG A 376 -10.81 0.24 -13.50
C ARG A 376 -11.22 -0.90 -12.57
N ASN A 377 -11.55 -0.58 -11.31
CA ASN A 377 -11.97 -1.58 -10.32
C ASN A 377 -13.35 -2.18 -10.65
N LEU A 378 -14.28 -1.41 -11.22
CA LEU A 378 -15.53 -1.94 -11.80
C LEU A 378 -15.25 -2.87 -13.00
N GLY A 379 -14.21 -2.60 -13.79
CA GLY A 379 -13.75 -3.46 -14.87
C GLY A 379 -13.32 -4.87 -14.42
N LEU A 380 -12.91 -5.04 -13.17
CA LEU A 380 -12.58 -6.34 -12.58
C LEU A 380 -13.81 -7.04 -11.97
N ILE A 381 -14.91 -6.31 -11.74
CA ILE A 381 -16.16 -6.83 -11.20
C ILE A 381 -17.04 -7.34 -12.35
N HIS A 382 -17.29 -8.64 -12.37
CA HIS A 382 -18.11 -9.29 -13.38
C HIS A 382 -19.59 -9.29 -12.95
N SER A 383 -20.28 -8.15 -13.12
CA SER A 383 -21.72 -8.03 -12.80
C SER A 383 -22.50 -7.15 -13.79
N ASP A 384 -23.76 -7.49 -14.03
CA ASP A 384 -24.65 -6.72 -14.93
C ASP A 384 -24.78 -5.25 -14.51
N ASP A 385 -24.80 -4.96 -13.21
CA ASP A 385 -24.97 -3.60 -12.69
C ASP A 385 -23.72 -2.74 -12.89
N SER A 386 -22.52 -3.32 -12.76
CA SER A 386 -21.29 -2.63 -13.13
C SER A 386 -21.28 -2.27 -14.61
N GLY A 387 -21.74 -3.17 -15.49
CA GLY A 387 -21.88 -2.93 -16.92
C GLY A 387 -22.88 -1.80 -17.24
N LYS A 388 -24.04 -1.76 -16.57
CA LYS A 388 -25.00 -0.65 -16.71
C LYS A 388 -24.39 0.69 -16.29
N VAL A 389 -23.68 0.72 -15.16
CA VAL A 389 -23.02 1.95 -14.67
C VAL A 389 -21.94 2.44 -15.63
N LEU A 390 -21.11 1.53 -16.16
CA LEU A 390 -20.13 1.86 -17.21
C LEU A 390 -20.81 2.43 -18.46
N GLN A 391 -21.97 1.89 -18.88
CA GLN A 391 -22.74 2.40 -20.02
C GLN A 391 -23.26 3.82 -19.77
N GLU A 392 -23.81 4.06 -18.57
CA GLU A 392 -24.27 5.38 -18.18
C GLU A 392 -23.13 6.41 -18.15
N ILE A 393 -21.97 6.05 -17.57
CA ILE A 393 -20.78 6.90 -17.55
C ILE A 393 -20.38 7.26 -18.98
N TYR A 394 -20.16 6.27 -19.86
CA TYR A 394 -19.74 6.52 -21.24
C TYR A 394 -20.71 7.43 -22.02
N SER A 395 -22.01 7.31 -21.75
CA SER A 395 -23.04 8.12 -22.43
C SER A 395 -23.10 9.59 -22.00
N LYS A 396 -22.63 9.90 -20.79
CA LYS A 396 -22.65 11.24 -20.17
C LYS A 396 -21.28 11.92 -20.18
N GLU A 397 -20.21 11.13 -20.26
CA GLU A 397 -18.84 11.60 -20.17
C GLU A 397 -18.38 12.32 -21.44
N THR A 398 -17.62 13.39 -21.24
CA THR A 398 -16.98 14.19 -22.29
C THR A 398 -15.46 14.04 -22.28
N ASP A 399 -14.88 13.64 -21.15
CA ASP A 399 -13.44 13.39 -21.04
C ASP A 399 -13.02 12.15 -21.84
N HIS A 400 -12.03 12.32 -22.72
CA HIS A 400 -11.56 11.27 -23.61
C HIS A 400 -10.83 10.14 -22.86
N GLU A 401 -10.07 10.45 -21.81
CA GLU A 401 -9.35 9.44 -21.02
C GLU A 401 -10.30 8.62 -20.17
N VAL A 402 -11.31 9.25 -19.54
CA VAL A 402 -12.35 8.53 -18.80
C VAL A 402 -13.17 7.62 -19.74
N LYS A 403 -13.51 8.09 -20.94
CA LYS A 403 -14.12 7.22 -21.96
C LYS A 403 -13.22 6.04 -22.34
N ALA A 404 -11.94 6.25 -22.58
CA ALA A 404 -10.99 5.19 -22.87
C ALA A 404 -10.87 4.18 -21.70
N GLU A 405 -10.93 4.67 -20.46
CA GLU A 405 -10.92 3.83 -19.26
C GLU A 405 -12.18 2.96 -19.14
N VAL A 406 -13.35 3.45 -19.55
CA VAL A 406 -14.56 2.62 -19.64
C VAL A 406 -14.41 1.53 -20.72
N LEU A 407 -13.74 1.82 -21.84
CA LEU A 407 -13.41 0.78 -22.83
C LEU A 407 -12.44 -0.26 -22.25
N ASN A 408 -11.45 0.16 -21.44
CA ASN A 408 -10.59 -0.76 -20.69
C ASN A 408 -11.41 -1.64 -19.75
N ALA A 409 -12.32 -1.05 -18.97
CA ALA A 409 -13.15 -1.77 -18.01
C ALA A 409 -14.01 -2.85 -18.67
N TYR A 410 -14.70 -2.56 -19.77
CA TYR A 410 -15.47 -3.58 -20.49
C TYR A 410 -14.62 -4.70 -21.09
N PHE A 411 -13.39 -4.40 -21.51
CA PHE A 411 -12.46 -5.42 -21.98
C PHE A 411 -12.06 -6.37 -20.85
N LEU A 412 -11.75 -5.82 -19.66
CA LEU A 412 -11.44 -6.60 -18.45
C LEU A 412 -12.61 -7.48 -17.98
N GLN A 413 -13.86 -7.01 -18.14
CA GLN A 413 -15.07 -7.79 -17.86
C GLN A 413 -15.38 -8.90 -18.88
N GLY A 414 -14.65 -8.97 -20.00
CA GLY A 414 -15.04 -9.82 -21.14
C GLY A 414 -16.31 -9.36 -21.87
N ASN A 415 -16.79 -8.14 -21.64
CA ASN A 415 -18.09 -7.64 -22.10
C ASN A 415 -18.06 -7.13 -23.55
N ALA A 416 -17.86 -8.05 -24.49
CA ALA A 416 -17.80 -7.74 -25.92
C ALA A 416 -19.08 -7.07 -26.46
N LYS A 417 -20.25 -7.44 -25.92
CA LYS A 417 -21.54 -6.87 -26.31
C LYS A 417 -21.60 -5.35 -26.07
N ALA A 418 -21.11 -4.88 -24.93
CA ALA A 418 -21.06 -3.45 -24.63
C ALA A 418 -20.05 -2.72 -25.53
N LEU A 419 -18.86 -3.30 -25.76
CA LEU A 419 -17.86 -2.74 -26.67
C LEU A 419 -18.36 -2.63 -28.12
N VAL A 420 -19.12 -3.61 -28.63
CA VAL A 420 -19.76 -3.54 -29.95
C VAL A 420 -20.82 -2.43 -29.99
N ALA A 421 -21.63 -2.29 -28.94
CA ALA A 421 -22.64 -1.23 -28.88
C ALA A 421 -21.99 0.17 -28.92
N ILE A 422 -20.90 0.37 -28.17
CA ILE A 422 -20.11 1.60 -28.20
C ILE A 422 -19.46 1.81 -29.57
N ALA A 423 -18.76 0.82 -30.12
CA ALA A 423 -18.08 0.95 -31.42
C ALA A 423 -19.04 1.28 -32.58
N ARG A 424 -20.31 0.84 -32.51
CA ARG A 424 -21.37 1.21 -33.48
C ARG A 424 -21.87 2.66 -33.36
N SER A 425 -21.77 3.27 -32.18
CA SER A 425 -22.42 4.54 -31.84
C SER A 425 -21.46 5.71 -31.62
N GLU A 426 -20.21 5.42 -31.24
CA GLU A 426 -19.18 6.44 -31.03
C GLU A 426 -18.82 7.14 -32.36
N LYS A 427 -18.61 8.45 -32.27
CA LYS A 427 -18.27 9.35 -33.38
C LYS A 427 -16.78 9.66 -33.40
N ASP A 428 -16.13 9.65 -32.24
CA ASP A 428 -14.68 9.79 -32.12
C ASP A 428 -13.94 8.62 -32.80
N PRO A 429 -13.06 8.88 -33.78
CA PRO A 429 -12.32 7.83 -34.48
C PRO A 429 -11.35 7.03 -33.61
N GLU A 430 -10.67 7.67 -32.64
CA GLU A 430 -9.64 7.02 -31.82
C GLU A 430 -10.28 6.18 -30.71
N LEU A 431 -11.39 6.63 -30.11
CA LEU A 431 -12.18 5.79 -29.20
C LEU A 431 -12.83 4.61 -29.92
N LYS A 432 -13.34 4.80 -31.15
CA LYS A 432 -13.86 3.70 -31.98
C LYS A 432 -12.77 2.68 -32.31
N LYS A 433 -11.59 3.13 -32.73
CA LYS A 433 -10.40 2.31 -32.98
C LYS A 433 -9.93 1.57 -31.72
N THR A 434 -9.99 2.22 -30.56
CA THR A 434 -9.70 1.60 -29.25
C THR A 434 -10.67 0.47 -28.94
N ALA A 435 -11.98 0.67 -29.15
CA ALA A 435 -13.00 -0.37 -28.95
C ALA A 435 -12.81 -1.55 -29.93
N VAL A 436 -12.55 -1.28 -31.21
CA VAL A 436 -12.26 -2.27 -32.25
C VAL A 436 -11.00 -3.09 -31.93
N SER A 437 -9.93 -2.43 -31.48
CA SER A 437 -8.67 -3.07 -31.06
C SER A 437 -8.87 -3.99 -29.85
N LYS A 438 -9.70 -3.59 -28.88
CA LYS A 438 -10.06 -4.44 -27.75
C LYS A 438 -10.88 -5.66 -28.19
N LEU A 439 -11.87 -5.47 -29.06
CA LEU A 439 -12.71 -6.57 -29.56
C LEU A 439 -11.91 -7.65 -30.31
N SER A 440 -10.86 -7.29 -31.06
CA SER A 440 -10.02 -8.28 -31.76
C SER A 440 -9.18 -9.14 -30.80
N LEU A 441 -8.79 -8.60 -29.65
CA LEU A 441 -8.08 -9.32 -28.59
C LEU A 441 -8.98 -10.21 -27.72
N MET A 442 -10.30 -10.01 -27.73
CA MET A 442 -11.23 -10.77 -26.89
C MET A 442 -11.61 -12.14 -27.45
N HIS A 443 -11.41 -12.37 -28.74
CA HIS A 443 -11.79 -13.60 -29.46
C HIS A 443 -13.25 -14.07 -29.22
N SER A 444 -14.15 -13.13 -28.93
CA SER A 444 -15.58 -13.39 -28.73
C SER A 444 -16.31 -13.55 -30.08
N LYS A 445 -17.43 -14.27 -30.07
CA LYS A 445 -18.29 -14.40 -31.25
C LYS A 445 -18.84 -13.04 -31.68
N GLU A 446 -19.38 -12.28 -30.73
CA GLU A 446 -19.99 -10.96 -30.96
C GLU A 446 -18.98 -9.95 -31.50
N GLY A 447 -17.75 -9.97 -30.97
CA GLY A 447 -16.64 -9.15 -31.48
C GLY A 447 -16.25 -9.56 -32.89
N THR A 448 -16.09 -10.87 -33.15
CA THR A 448 -15.72 -11.39 -34.48
C THR A 448 -16.79 -11.05 -35.53
N ASP A 449 -18.06 -11.27 -35.23
CA ASP A 449 -19.18 -10.97 -36.14
C ASP A 449 -19.23 -9.44 -36.47
N TYR A 450 -18.94 -8.56 -35.49
CA TYR A 450 -18.85 -7.12 -35.73
C TYR A 450 -17.61 -6.70 -36.54
N LEU A 451 -16.44 -7.29 -36.28
CA LEU A 451 -15.21 -7.04 -37.05
C LEU A 451 -15.37 -7.46 -38.52
N MET A 452 -16.06 -8.58 -38.77
CA MET A 452 -16.40 -9.01 -40.13
C MET A 452 -17.37 -8.06 -40.83
N GLU A 453 -18.35 -7.48 -40.12
CA GLU A 453 -19.23 -6.43 -40.66
C GLU A 453 -18.45 -5.17 -41.07
N LEU A 454 -17.42 -4.78 -40.32
CA LEU A 454 -16.57 -3.63 -40.65
C LEU A 454 -15.71 -3.85 -41.91
N LEU A 455 -15.32 -5.09 -42.21
CA LEU A 455 -14.55 -5.42 -43.42
C LEU A 455 -15.41 -5.54 -44.69
N GLN A 456 -16.74 -5.49 -44.57
CA GLN A 456 -17.70 -5.62 -45.67
C GLN A 456 -18.33 -4.27 -46.09
N LYS A 457 -17.84 -3.16 -45.52
CA LYS A 457 -18.28 -1.78 -45.79
C LYS A 457 -17.18 -0.96 -46.44
#